data_AF-A0A453I7X1-F1
#
_entry.id   AF-A0A453I7X1-F1
#
_cell.length_a   1.000
_cell.length_b   1.000
_cell.length_c   1.000
_cell.angle_alpha   90.00
_cell.angle_beta   90.00
_cell.angle_gamma   90.00
#
_symmetry.space_group_name_H-M   'P 1'
#
loop_
_entity.id
_entity.type
_entity.pdbx_description
1 polymer ?
#
loop_
_entity_poly.entity_id
_entity_poly.type
_entity_poly.pdbx_seq_one_letter_code
_entity_poly.pdbx_strand_id
1 'polypeptide(L)'
;MAGQHQIWKHNTLDGVTEVFSGNGSEKNLNGSSPTNTSFAQPSGISLDPELRELFVADSESSSIRAVNLKSGGSRWLAGGDPNFPDNLFRFGDHDGTGWDVLLQHPLGVVYASD
;
A
#
# COMPACT_ATOMS: atom_id res chain seq x y z
N MET A 1 -10.14 -0.76 -3.08
CA MET A 1 -10.82 0.02 -4.14
C MET A 1 -9.84 1.04 -4.68
N ALA A 2 -9.24 0.78 -5.84
CA ALA A 2 -8.18 1.63 -6.39
C ALA A 2 -8.63 3.08 -6.63
N GLY A 3 -9.83 3.28 -7.18
CA GLY A 3 -10.37 4.61 -7.52
C GLY A 3 -10.77 5.50 -6.33
N GLN A 4 -10.70 5.00 -5.10
CA GLN A 4 -10.83 5.82 -3.88
C GLN A 4 -9.53 5.84 -3.08
N HIS A 5 -8.42 5.36 -3.64
CA HIS A 5 -7.10 5.33 -3.00
C HIS A 5 -7.13 4.64 -1.62
N GLN A 6 -7.85 3.52 -1.54
CA GLN A 6 -8.14 2.82 -0.28
C GLN A 6 -8.11 1.30 -0.42
N ILE A 7 -7.79 0.63 0.68
CA ILE A 7 -8.00 -0.81 0.86
C ILE A 7 -9.32 -1.00 1.60
N TRP A 8 -10.18 -1.86 1.05
CA TRP A 8 -11.51 -2.15 1.58
C TRP A 8 -11.58 -3.61 1.98
N LYS A 9 -12.39 -3.93 2.98
CA LYS A 9 -12.72 -5.30 3.36
C LYS A 9 -14.21 -5.54 3.20
N HIS A 10 -14.54 -6.75 2.79
CA HIS A 10 -15.91 -7.23 2.68
C HIS A 10 -16.05 -8.44 3.60
N ASN A 11 -16.96 -8.38 4.56
CA ASN A 11 -17.29 -9.51 5.40
C ASN A 11 -18.36 -10.35 4.70
N THR A 12 -18.01 -11.59 4.36
CA THR A 12 -18.90 -12.49 3.62
C THR A 12 -20.01 -13.09 4.48
N LEU A 13 -19.95 -12.95 5.80
CA LEU A 13 -20.96 -13.49 6.72
C LEU A 13 -22.15 -12.54 6.89
N ASP A 14 -21.89 -11.24 7.00
CA ASP A 14 -22.92 -10.21 7.21
C ASP A 14 -23.12 -9.27 6.01
N GLY A 15 -22.27 -9.38 4.97
CA GLY A 15 -22.31 -8.58 3.75
C GLY A 15 -21.78 -7.15 3.93
N VAL A 16 -21.26 -6.79 5.09
CA VAL A 16 -20.77 -5.42 5.37
C VAL A 16 -19.48 -5.17 4.58
N THR A 17 -19.44 -4.04 3.88
CA THR A 17 -18.25 -3.57 3.17
C THR A 17 -17.83 -2.23 3.74
N GLU A 18 -16.58 -2.13 4.17
CA GLU A 18 -16.06 -0.93 4.80
C GLU A 18 -14.59 -0.67 4.45
N VAL A 19 -14.17 0.58 4.62
CA VAL A 19 -12.77 0.98 4.48
C VAL A 19 -11.95 0.27 5.56
N PHE A 20 -10.90 -0.44 5.15
CA PHE A 20 -9.96 -1.07 6.06
C PHE A 20 -8.73 -0.20 6.31
N SER A 21 -8.19 0.42 5.26
CA SER A 21 -7.01 1.28 5.31
C SER A 21 -7.07 2.37 4.24
N GLY A 22 -6.59 3.57 4.56
CA GLY A 22 -6.55 4.72 3.67
C GLY A 22 -7.63 5.76 3.99
N ASN A 23 -7.23 7.03 4.08
CA ASN A 23 -8.15 8.15 4.31
C ASN A 23 -8.80 8.71 3.02
N GLY A 24 -8.48 8.14 1.86
CA GLY A 24 -9.04 8.50 0.56
C GLY A 24 -8.33 9.64 -0.17
N SER A 25 -7.35 10.30 0.45
CA SER A 25 -6.46 11.21 -0.28
C SER A 25 -5.49 10.41 -1.13
N GLU A 26 -5.22 10.88 -2.35
CA GLU A 26 -4.19 10.31 -3.22
C GLU A 26 -2.80 10.79 -2.79
N LYS A 27 -2.13 10.00 -1.94
CA LYS A 27 -0.81 10.34 -1.38
C LYS A 27 0.00 9.11 -1.09
N ASN A 28 1.30 9.29 -1.09
CA ASN A 28 2.30 8.36 -0.63
C ASN A 28 2.50 8.44 0.90
N LEU A 29 1.43 8.42 1.69
CA LEU A 29 1.51 8.62 3.14
C LEU A 29 1.37 7.30 3.91
N ASN A 30 2.39 6.95 4.70
CA ASN A 30 2.30 5.84 5.65
C ASN A 30 1.95 6.34 7.05
N GLY A 31 1.26 5.50 7.82
CA GLY A 31 0.84 5.84 9.18
C GLY A 31 0.47 4.62 10.01
N SER A 32 0.36 4.81 11.32
CA SER A 32 0.09 3.73 12.27
C SER A 32 -1.37 3.21 12.27
N SER A 33 -2.29 3.91 11.60
CA SER A 33 -3.73 3.62 11.56
C SER A 33 -4.32 3.83 10.15
N PRO A 34 -5.59 3.46 9.92
CA PRO A 34 -6.25 3.65 8.63
C PRO A 34 -6.39 5.13 8.26
N THR A 35 -6.60 5.99 9.26
CA THR A 35 -6.94 7.41 9.08
C THR A 35 -5.73 8.31 8.83
N ASN A 36 -4.53 7.89 9.25
CA ASN A 36 -3.27 8.57 8.96
C ASN A 36 -2.45 7.88 7.85
N THR A 37 -3.06 6.92 7.16
CA THR A 37 -2.53 6.26 5.97
C THR A 37 -3.25 6.80 4.73
N SER A 38 -2.54 6.97 3.62
CA SER A 38 -3.10 7.25 2.30
C SER A 38 -2.39 6.39 1.26
N PHE A 39 -3.10 6.04 0.19
CA PHE A 39 -2.55 5.30 -0.95
C PHE A 39 -2.64 6.15 -2.21
N ALA A 40 -2.08 5.67 -3.31
CA ALA A 40 -2.19 6.28 -4.62
C ALA A 40 -2.43 5.17 -5.66
N GLN A 41 -3.71 4.88 -5.90
CA GLN A 41 -4.19 3.85 -6.82
C GLN A 41 -3.62 2.46 -6.50
N PRO A 42 -3.95 1.88 -5.33
CA PRO A 42 -3.50 0.54 -4.96
C PRO A 42 -4.13 -0.50 -5.89
N SER A 43 -3.30 -1.18 -6.69
CA SER A 43 -3.76 -2.01 -7.82
C SER A 43 -3.51 -3.51 -7.64
N GLY A 44 -2.59 -3.89 -6.76
CA GLY A 44 -2.28 -5.28 -6.45
C GLY A 44 -2.19 -5.51 -4.94
N ILE A 45 -2.62 -6.67 -4.46
CA ILE A 45 -2.50 -7.05 -3.05
C ILE A 45 -2.08 -8.51 -2.89
N SER A 46 -1.36 -8.81 -1.81
CA SER A 46 -1.05 -10.18 -1.39
C SER A 46 -0.98 -10.28 0.12
N LEU A 47 -1.42 -11.41 0.67
CA LEU A 47 -1.49 -11.64 2.12
C LEU A 47 -0.28 -12.47 2.59
N ASP A 48 0.37 -12.02 3.67
CA ASP A 48 1.23 -12.83 4.52
C ASP A 48 0.45 -13.23 5.78
N PRO A 49 0.06 -14.51 5.93
CA PRO A 49 -0.70 -14.97 7.08
C PRO A 49 0.12 -15.06 8.36
N GLU A 50 1.44 -15.27 8.26
CA GLU A 50 2.34 -15.43 9.41
C GLU A 50 2.65 -14.09 10.06
N LEU A 51 3.05 -13.10 9.25
CA LEU A 51 3.31 -11.74 9.72
C LEU A 51 2.02 -10.94 9.96
N ARG A 52 0.88 -11.45 9.47
CA ARG A 52 -0.41 -10.75 9.47
C ARG A 52 -0.30 -9.38 8.81
N GLU A 53 0.30 -9.37 7.63
CA GLU A 53 0.47 -8.18 6.80
C GLU A 53 -0.18 -8.38 5.42
N LEU A 54 -0.76 -7.31 4.88
CA LEU A 54 -1.20 -7.24 3.49
C LEU A 54 -0.20 -6.39 2.72
N PHE A 55 0.48 -6.98 1.75
CA PHE A 55 1.32 -6.25 0.82
C PHE A 55 0.46 -5.60 -0.26
N VAL A 56 0.82 -4.38 -0.64
CA VAL A 56 0.09 -3.54 -1.59
C VAL A 56 1.06 -3.01 -2.62
N ALA A 57 0.77 -3.24 -3.90
CA ALA A 57 1.37 -2.52 -5.01
C ALA A 57 0.60 -1.22 -5.20
N ASP A 58 1.21 -0.10 -4.78
CA ASP A 58 0.63 1.23 -4.82
C ASP A 58 1.17 1.99 -6.04
N SER A 59 0.35 2.03 -7.10
CA SER A 59 0.85 2.21 -8.47
C SER A 59 1.28 3.65 -8.75
N GLU A 60 0.43 4.63 -8.45
CA GLU A 60 0.74 6.05 -8.73
C GLU A 60 1.88 6.56 -7.83
N SER A 61 2.05 5.98 -6.64
CA SER A 61 3.16 6.32 -5.76
C SER A 61 4.46 5.57 -6.09
N SER A 62 4.42 4.66 -7.05
CA SER A 62 5.52 3.77 -7.44
C SER A 62 6.18 3.08 -6.25
N SER A 63 5.36 2.50 -5.37
CA SER A 63 5.81 1.87 -4.13
C SER A 63 5.16 0.53 -3.85
N ILE A 64 5.86 -0.30 -3.06
CA ILE A 64 5.31 -1.48 -2.40
C ILE A 64 5.21 -1.17 -0.90
N ARG A 65 4.04 -1.45 -0.34
CA ARG A 65 3.70 -1.13 1.06
C ARG A 65 3.22 -2.38 1.78
N ALA A 66 3.44 -2.43 3.09
CA ALA A 66 2.85 -3.44 3.97
C ALA A 66 1.79 -2.77 4.86
N VAL A 67 0.60 -3.35 4.93
CA VAL A 67 -0.50 -2.93 5.80
C VAL A 67 -0.64 -3.95 6.93
N ASN A 68 -0.55 -3.50 8.17
CA ASN A 68 -0.73 -4.37 9.33
C ASN A 68 -2.21 -4.74 9.50
N LEU A 69 -2.54 -6.03 9.55
CA LEU A 69 -3.94 -6.48 9.61
C LEU A 69 -4.64 -6.17 10.93
N LYS A 70 -3.90 -5.86 12.00
CA LYS A 70 -4.46 -5.52 13.32
C LYS A 70 -4.74 -4.03 13.43
N SER A 71 -3.80 -3.17 13.03
CA SER A 71 -3.96 -1.72 13.14
C SER A 71 -4.60 -1.08 11.91
N GLY A 72 -4.50 -1.70 10.74
CA GLY A 72 -4.87 -1.11 9.45
C GLY A 72 -3.97 0.05 9.01
N GLY A 73 -2.86 0.28 9.72
CA GLY A 73 -1.80 1.22 9.30
C GLY A 73 -0.84 0.59 8.31
N SER A 74 -0.11 1.43 7.56
CA SER A 74 0.85 1.00 6.56
C SER A 74 2.28 1.46 6.85
N ARG A 75 3.24 0.73 6.26
CA ARG A 75 4.67 1.06 6.24
C ARG A 75 5.28 0.78 4.87
N TRP A 76 6.41 1.42 4.61
CA TRP A 76 7.20 1.21 3.41
C TRP A 76 7.83 -0.19 3.36
N LEU A 77 7.92 -0.73 2.15
CA LEU A 77 8.80 -1.86 1.83
C LEU A 77 9.82 -1.49 0.75
N ALA A 78 9.36 -0.91 -0.36
CA ALA A 78 10.21 -0.50 -1.47
C ALA A 78 9.61 0.68 -2.24
N GLY A 79 10.44 1.56 -2.79
CA GLY A 79 9.99 2.65 -3.67
C GLY A 79 9.25 3.79 -2.96
N GLY A 80 8.79 4.75 -3.76
CA GLY A 80 8.12 5.97 -3.31
C GLY A 80 9.04 7.00 -2.64
N ASP A 81 8.47 8.16 -2.28
CA ASP A 81 9.20 9.26 -1.64
C ASP A 81 8.95 9.26 -0.12
N PRO A 82 9.99 9.04 0.71
CA PRO A 82 9.84 8.97 2.16
C PRO A 82 9.66 10.34 2.82
N ASN A 83 10.02 11.43 2.13
CA ASN A 83 10.07 12.79 2.70
C ASN A 83 8.84 13.61 2.31
N PHE A 84 8.30 13.38 1.11
CA PHE A 84 7.20 14.16 0.56
C PHE A 84 6.04 13.25 0.17
N PRO A 85 5.04 13.07 1.06
CA PRO A 85 3.88 12.22 0.77
C PRO A 85 3.07 12.65 -0.47
N ASP A 86 3.13 13.94 -0.83
CA ASP A 86 2.47 14.47 -2.04
C ASP A 86 3.29 14.25 -3.33
N ASN A 87 4.52 13.76 -3.23
CA ASN A 87 5.33 13.43 -4.39
C ASN A 87 4.98 12.04 -4.93
N LEU A 88 4.22 12.02 -6.01
CA LEU A 88 3.87 10.81 -6.77
C LEU A 88 4.79 10.60 -7.99
N PHE A 89 5.76 11.48 -8.21
CA PHE A 89 6.63 11.46 -9.39
C PHE A 89 8.02 10.86 -9.12
N ARG A 90 8.19 10.18 -7.98
CA ARG A 90 9.43 9.46 -7.66
C ARG A 90 9.35 8.02 -8.18
N PHE A 91 9.56 7.87 -9.48
CA PHE A 91 9.60 6.59 -10.19
C PHE A 91 10.91 6.43 -10.96
N GLY A 92 11.14 5.22 -11.46
CA GLY A 92 12.30 4.87 -12.27
C GLY A 92 12.52 3.36 -12.28
N ASP A 93 13.74 2.97 -12.61
CA ASP A 93 14.17 1.58 -12.70
C ASP A 93 15.56 1.47 -12.06
N HIS A 94 15.57 1.19 -10.76
CA HIS A 94 16.81 1.16 -9.98
C HIS A 94 16.67 0.19 -8.81
N ASP A 95 17.55 -0.82 -8.79
CA ASP A 95 17.69 -1.74 -7.67
C ASP A 95 18.29 -1.03 -6.46
N GLY A 96 17.81 -1.38 -5.26
CA GLY A 96 18.27 -0.77 -4.02
C GLY A 96 17.62 -1.40 -2.80
N THR A 97 17.64 -0.68 -1.69
CA THR A 97 17.03 -1.12 -0.43
C THR A 97 16.03 -0.07 0.06
N GLY A 98 14.84 -0.51 0.46
CA GLY A 98 13.82 0.39 0.97
C GLY A 98 13.42 1.45 -0.04
N TRP A 99 13.45 2.73 0.36
CA TRP A 99 13.11 3.84 -0.52
C TRP A 99 14.16 4.09 -1.63
N ASP A 100 15.36 3.53 -1.57
CA ASP A 100 16.35 3.70 -2.67
C ASP A 100 15.97 2.93 -3.94
N VAL A 101 15.06 1.97 -3.83
CA VAL A 101 14.43 1.31 -4.98
C VAL A 101 13.64 2.33 -5.79
N LEU A 102 13.71 2.25 -7.11
CA LEU A 102 12.78 2.93 -8.01
C LEU A 102 11.97 1.89 -8.77
N LEU A 103 10.66 2.05 -8.73
CA LEU A 103 9.68 1.28 -9.49
C LEU A 103 8.95 2.23 -10.44
N GLN A 104 8.22 1.67 -11.40
CA GLN A 104 7.40 2.47 -12.29
C GLN A 104 6.03 1.82 -12.45
N HIS A 105 5.04 2.39 -11.76
CA HIS A 105 3.64 1.99 -11.82
C HIS A 105 3.41 0.47 -11.61
N PRO A 106 3.86 -0.11 -10.47
CA PRO A 106 3.68 -1.53 -10.19
C PRO A 106 2.19 -1.86 -10.00
N LEU A 107 1.73 -2.91 -10.68
CA LEU A 107 0.31 -3.35 -10.64
C LEU A 107 0.08 -4.62 -9.81
N GLY A 108 1.13 -5.40 -9.56
CA GLY A 108 1.03 -6.71 -8.92
C GLY A 108 2.07 -6.89 -7.84
N VAL A 109 1.69 -7.64 -6.81
CA VAL A 109 2.58 -8.14 -5.77
C VAL A 109 2.11 -9.53 -5.39
N VAL A 110 3.05 -10.44 -5.12
CA VAL A 110 2.76 -11.78 -4.62
C VAL A 110 3.72 -12.09 -3.49
N TYR A 111 3.17 -12.53 -2.37
CA TYR A 111 3.94 -13.11 -1.28
C TYR A 111 4.25 -14.56 -1.62
N ALA A 112 5.51 -14.94 -1.47
CA ALA A 112 5.96 -16.32 -1.56
C ALA A 112 6.66 -16.67 -0.25
N SER A 113 6.23 -17.77 0.38
CA SER A 113 7.00 -18.47 1.39
C SER A 113 7.96 -19.43 0.69
N ASP A 114 9.16 -19.60 1.24
CA ASP A 114 10.11 -20.63 0.81
C ASP A 114 9.60 -22.05 1.13
#